data_AF-A0A4R3Z850-F1
#
_entry.id   AF-A0A4R3Z850-F1
#
_cell.length_a   1.000
_cell.length_b   1.000
_cell.length_c   1.000
_cell.angle_alpha   90.00
_cell.angle_beta   90.00
_cell.angle_gamma   90.00
#
_symmetry.space_group_name_H-M   'P 1'
#
loop_
_entity.id
_entity.type
_entity.pdbx_description
1 polymer ?
#
loop_
_entity_poly.entity_id
_entity_poly.type
_entity_poly.pdbx_seq_one_letter_code
_entity_poly.pdbx_strand_id
1 'polypeptide(L)'
;MTLYDLYLDNDVEGYIVFKTLSRKRIMEIINHYYDEKLIITSESFQKRGECLTLSIDRYFYDYLELYFQIVKNKKETTIHNDLFHLSMTSPLEQMVHNQVPTILFGTTKLFQSFIMISNIRHNQIVLDIHFQNGQSYYYVENKVYKLKEKNQFSKLYKKFNLDKEG
;
A
#
# COMPACT_ATOMS: atom_id res chain seq x y z
N MET A 1 1.64 -13.88 15.68
CA MET A 1 1.64 -13.97 14.21
C MET A 1 2.19 -12.66 13.68
N THR A 2 3.30 -12.72 12.98
CA THR A 2 3.95 -11.62 12.27
C THR A 2 3.54 -11.63 10.79
N LEU A 3 3.95 -10.62 10.03
CA LEU A 3 3.76 -10.62 8.58
C LEU A 3 4.57 -11.74 7.90
N TYR A 4 5.72 -12.10 8.45
CA TYR A 4 6.51 -13.24 7.98
C TYR A 4 5.75 -14.56 8.16
N ASP A 5 4.96 -14.68 9.23
CA ASP A 5 4.12 -15.86 9.47
C ASP A 5 2.94 -15.95 8.47
N LEU A 6 2.62 -14.88 7.75
CA LEU A 6 1.53 -14.81 6.75
C LEU A 6 1.90 -15.36 5.36
N TYR A 7 2.99 -16.14 5.24
CA TYR A 7 3.47 -16.72 3.97
C TYR A 7 3.90 -15.71 2.90
N LEU A 8 4.39 -14.54 3.32
CA LEU A 8 4.98 -13.56 2.41
C LEU A 8 6.50 -13.70 2.47
N ASP A 9 7.06 -14.53 1.61
CA ASP A 9 8.50 -14.73 1.51
C ASP A 9 9.16 -13.80 0.49
N ASN A 10 10.47 -13.93 0.31
CA ASN A 10 11.22 -13.00 -0.54
C ASN A 10 10.97 -13.15 -2.03
N ASP A 11 10.31 -14.23 -2.48
CA ASP A 11 10.08 -14.52 -3.90
C ASP A 11 8.63 -14.22 -4.32
N VAL A 12 8.05 -13.18 -3.72
CA VAL A 12 6.76 -12.63 -4.17
C VAL A 12 6.97 -11.86 -5.47
N GLU A 13 6.29 -12.28 -6.52
CA GLU A 13 6.09 -11.45 -7.72
C GLU A 13 4.95 -10.47 -7.47
N GLY A 14 5.11 -9.20 -7.85
CA GLY A 14 4.08 -8.22 -7.59
C GLY A 14 4.38 -6.83 -8.14
N TYR A 15 3.49 -5.91 -7.81
CA TYR A 15 3.59 -4.51 -8.20
C TYR A 15 3.00 -3.61 -7.10
N ILE A 16 3.60 -2.44 -6.91
CA ILE A 16 2.91 -1.33 -6.24
C ILE A 16 2.08 -0.60 -7.30
N VAL A 17 0.79 -0.42 -7.03
CA VAL A 17 -0.17 0.13 -7.97
C VAL A 17 -0.68 1.47 -7.46
N PHE A 18 -0.46 2.51 -8.23
CA PHE A 18 -0.88 3.88 -7.95
C PHE A 18 -2.04 4.25 -8.85
N LYS A 19 -3.16 4.69 -8.28
CA LYS A 19 -4.35 5.12 -9.03
C LYS A 19 -4.20 6.55 -9.57
N THR A 20 -3.19 6.74 -10.40
CA THR A 20 -2.88 7.98 -11.14
C THR A 20 -2.00 7.66 -12.34
N LEU A 21 -1.96 8.55 -13.34
CA LEU A 21 -1.08 8.47 -14.50
C LEU A 21 0.10 9.47 -14.43
N SER A 22 0.18 10.28 -13.37
CA SER A 22 1.25 11.27 -13.21
C SER A 22 2.50 10.64 -12.59
N ARG A 23 3.49 10.29 -13.43
CA ARG A 23 4.81 9.82 -12.95
C ARG A 23 5.49 10.86 -12.05
N LYS A 24 5.43 12.14 -12.43
CA LYS A 24 5.99 13.25 -11.67
C LYS A 24 5.47 13.25 -10.23
N ARG A 25 4.14 13.14 -10.04
CA ARG A 25 3.52 13.12 -8.72
C ARG A 25 3.97 11.92 -7.87
N ILE A 26 4.10 10.74 -8.48
CA ILE A 26 4.56 9.54 -7.75
C ILE A 26 6.03 9.71 -7.34
N MET A 27 6.88 10.21 -8.23
CA MET A 27 8.29 10.49 -7.92
C MET A 27 8.43 11.50 -6.78
N GLU A 28 7.62 12.56 -6.75
CA GLU A 28 7.59 13.52 -5.64
C GLU A 28 7.24 12.85 -4.30
N ILE A 29 6.25 11.94 -4.29
CA ILE A 29 5.87 11.18 -3.09
C ILE A 29 7.00 10.27 -2.63
N ILE A 30 7.61 9.52 -3.55
CA ILE A 30 8.70 8.58 -3.23
C ILE A 30 9.91 9.35 -2.68
N ASN A 31 10.37 10.39 -3.38
CA ASN A 31 11.52 11.19 -2.94
C ASN A 31 11.28 11.88 -1.59
N HIS A 32 10.02 12.22 -1.29
CA HIS A 32 9.68 12.84 -0.02
C HIS A 32 9.75 11.85 1.15
N TYR A 33 9.14 10.67 1.02
CA TYR A 33 8.97 9.75 2.15
C TYR A 33 9.99 8.61 2.21
N TYR A 34 10.63 8.25 1.10
CA TYR A 34 11.44 7.06 1.01
C TYR A 34 12.92 7.34 1.28
N ASP A 35 13.50 6.65 2.25
CA ASP A 35 14.94 6.62 2.44
C ASP A 35 15.54 5.68 1.37
N GLU A 36 16.11 6.27 0.32
CA GLU A 36 16.52 5.73 -0.99
C GLU A 36 17.33 4.40 -0.98
N LYS A 37 16.74 3.29 -0.49
CA LYS A 37 17.34 1.93 -0.55
C LYS A 37 17.15 1.26 -1.91
N LEU A 38 16.11 1.65 -2.65
CA LEU A 38 15.80 1.18 -4.00
C LEU A 38 16.06 2.31 -5.00
N ILE A 39 16.70 1.97 -6.12
CA ILE A 39 16.89 2.89 -7.24
C ILE A 39 15.59 2.90 -8.06
N ILE A 40 14.78 3.95 -7.91
CA ILE A 40 13.50 4.12 -8.60
C ILE A 40 13.60 5.36 -9.48
N THR A 41 13.36 5.20 -10.78
CA THR A 41 13.36 6.29 -11.75
C THR A 41 12.01 6.39 -12.44
N SER A 42 11.80 7.44 -13.25
CA SER A 42 10.56 7.59 -14.03
C SER A 42 10.29 6.39 -14.95
N GLU A 43 11.34 5.75 -15.43
CA GLU A 43 11.30 4.59 -16.32
C GLU A 43 10.91 3.31 -15.59
N SER A 44 11.03 3.27 -14.25
CA SER A 44 10.57 2.15 -13.43
C SER A 44 9.05 1.98 -13.42
N PHE A 45 8.29 2.98 -13.89
CA PHE A 45 6.82 2.95 -13.89
C PHE A 45 6.22 2.55 -15.23
N GLN A 46 5.44 1.47 -15.20
CA GLN A 46 4.65 0.99 -16.32
C GLN A 46 3.19 1.46 -16.19
N LYS A 47 2.53 1.66 -17.33
CA LYS A 47 1.09 1.95 -17.34
C LYS A 47 0.32 0.63 -17.35
N ARG A 48 -0.63 0.47 -16.45
CA ARG A 48 -1.56 -0.68 -16.43
C ARG A 48 -2.98 -0.17 -16.31
N GLY A 49 -3.72 -0.16 -17.42
CA GLY A 49 -5.01 0.50 -17.52
C GLY A 49 -4.94 1.98 -17.16
N GLU A 50 -5.61 2.38 -16.08
CA GLU A 50 -5.66 3.77 -15.56
C GLU A 50 -4.70 3.99 -14.38
N CYS A 51 -3.84 3.02 -14.11
CA CYS A 51 -2.89 3.05 -13.00
C CYS A 51 -1.45 3.11 -13.52
N LEU A 52 -0.56 3.62 -12.68
CA LEU A 52 0.88 3.41 -12.80
C LEU A 52 1.30 2.29 -11.85
N THR A 53 2.20 1.44 -12.32
CA THR A 53 2.69 0.29 -11.57
C THR A 53 4.20 0.31 -11.48
N LEU A 54 4.73 0.03 -10.30
CA LEU A 54 6.14 -0.23 -10.04
C LEU A 54 6.31 -1.72 -9.78
N SER A 55 7.05 -2.42 -10.63
CA SER A 55 7.32 -3.86 -10.48
C SER A 55 8.17 -4.16 -9.26
N ILE A 56 7.87 -5.28 -8.60
CA ILE A 56 8.67 -5.86 -7.54
C ILE A 56 9.54 -6.93 -8.17
N ASP A 57 10.83 -6.63 -8.32
CA ASP A 57 11.76 -7.50 -9.03
C ASP A 57 12.54 -8.40 -8.06
N ARG A 58 13.17 -7.80 -7.04
CA ARG A 58 14.00 -8.47 -6.02
C ARG A 58 13.82 -7.79 -4.68
N TYR A 59 14.04 -8.52 -3.59
CA TYR A 59 13.94 -7.99 -2.22
C TYR A 59 12.56 -7.41 -1.89
N PHE A 60 11.54 -8.28 -1.87
CA PHE A 60 10.15 -7.91 -1.52
C PHE A 60 10.06 -7.02 -0.27
N TYR A 61 10.93 -7.24 0.71
CA TYR A 61 10.98 -6.43 1.93
C TYR A 61 11.26 -4.94 1.68
N ASP A 62 12.15 -4.59 0.77
CA ASP A 62 12.48 -3.19 0.49
C ASP A 62 11.30 -2.49 -0.21
N TYR A 63 10.61 -3.19 -1.11
CA TYR A 63 9.38 -2.69 -1.73
C TYR A 63 8.22 -2.59 -0.75
N LEU A 64 8.15 -3.52 0.19
CA LEU A 64 7.17 -3.48 1.26
C LEU A 64 7.47 -2.28 2.19
N GLU A 65 8.73 -2.02 2.52
CA GLU A 65 9.14 -0.84 3.30
C GLU A 65 8.82 0.46 2.57
N LEU A 66 9.16 0.55 1.28
CA LEU A 66 8.75 1.65 0.39
C LEU A 66 7.23 1.87 0.45
N TYR A 67 6.46 0.80 0.25
CA TYR A 67 5.01 0.85 0.31
C TYR A 67 4.52 1.37 1.67
N PHE A 68 5.07 0.86 2.77
CA PHE A 68 4.78 1.33 4.12
C PHE A 68 5.05 2.82 4.29
N GLN A 69 6.20 3.31 3.84
CA GLN A 69 6.59 4.71 3.99
C GLN A 69 5.67 5.63 3.17
N ILE A 70 5.32 5.23 1.94
CA ILE A 70 4.36 5.94 1.07
C ILE A 70 2.99 6.05 1.75
N VAL A 71 2.44 4.95 2.26
CA VAL A 71 1.05 4.96 2.77
C VAL A 71 0.93 5.45 4.21
N LYS A 72 2.00 5.35 5.02
CA LYS A 72 2.04 5.90 6.39
C LYS A 72 2.55 7.34 6.46
N ASN A 73 2.99 7.93 5.35
CA ASN A 73 3.59 9.27 5.29
C ASN A 73 4.76 9.45 6.29
N LYS A 74 5.65 8.46 6.42
CA LYS A 74 6.74 8.54 7.41
C LYS A 74 7.94 9.35 6.89
N LYS A 75 7.89 10.66 7.08
CA LYS A 75 8.99 11.45 7.67
C LYS A 75 8.35 12.24 8.79
N GLU A 76 8.94 12.23 9.98
CA GLU A 76 8.40 12.82 11.22
C GLU A 76 7.48 14.02 10.97
N THR A 77 6.18 13.76 10.94
CA THR A 77 5.17 14.79 11.11
C THR A 77 4.70 14.66 12.54
N THR A 78 5.47 15.24 13.46
CA THR A 78 4.90 15.82 14.66
C THR A 78 3.86 16.82 14.19
N ILE A 79 2.60 16.38 14.10
CA ILE A 79 1.46 17.25 13.87
C ILE A 79 1.31 18.10 15.14
N HIS A 80 1.98 19.25 15.18
CA HIS A 80 1.65 20.31 16.13
C HIS A 80 0.36 20.96 15.65
N ASN A 81 -0.76 20.54 16.25
CA ASN A 81 -2.09 21.10 16.05
C ASN A 81 -2.21 22.42 16.81
N ASP A 82 -1.71 23.52 16.25
CA ASP A 82 -1.85 24.86 16.86
C ASP A 82 -3.05 25.66 16.33
N LEU A 83 -3.91 25.11 15.48
CA LEU A 83 -5.15 25.78 15.09
C LEU A 83 -6.35 24.81 15.13
N PHE A 84 -6.94 24.76 16.32
CA PHE A 84 -8.35 24.42 16.49
C PHE A 84 -9.22 25.29 15.56
N HIS A 85 -10.36 24.73 15.15
CA HIS A 85 -11.43 25.32 14.34
C HIS A 85 -11.29 25.14 12.82
N LEU A 86 -11.70 23.97 12.30
CA LEU A 86 -12.55 23.81 11.10
C LEU A 86 -12.91 22.32 10.87
N SER A 87 -14.21 22.01 11.01
CA SER A 87 -14.96 20.83 10.50
C SER A 87 -14.39 19.40 10.58
N MET A 88 -14.89 18.64 11.57
CA MET A 88 -15.36 17.24 11.54
C MET A 88 -14.84 16.29 10.43
N THR A 89 -13.54 15.99 10.44
CA THR A 89 -12.93 14.72 10.00
C THR A 89 -11.61 14.62 10.76
N SER A 90 -11.25 13.44 11.26
CA SER A 90 -9.98 13.34 11.99
C SER A 90 -8.82 13.72 11.06
N PRO A 91 -7.76 14.40 11.55
CA PRO A 91 -6.58 14.72 10.74
C PRO A 91 -6.02 13.50 9.99
N LEU A 92 -6.15 12.31 10.59
CA LEU A 92 -5.79 11.02 9.99
C LEU A 92 -6.64 10.66 8.77
N GLU A 93 -7.96 10.86 8.83
CA GLU A 93 -8.86 10.63 7.69
C GLU A 93 -8.53 11.59 6.54
N GLN A 94 -8.27 12.87 6.83
CA GLN A 94 -7.88 13.84 5.80
C GLN A 94 -6.52 13.49 5.15
N MET A 95 -5.56 13.01 5.93
CA MET A 95 -4.27 12.53 5.40
C MET A 95 -4.45 11.36 4.42
N VAL A 96 -5.29 10.38 4.76
CA VAL A 96 -5.56 9.22 3.89
C VAL A 96 -6.37 9.63 2.64
N HIS A 97 -7.30 10.58 2.76
CA HIS A 97 -8.13 11.03 1.64
C HIS A 97 -7.35 11.85 0.59
N ASN A 98 -6.30 12.57 0.99
CA ASN A 98 -5.49 13.38 0.08
C ASN A 98 -4.36 12.59 -0.62
N GLN A 99 -4.13 11.34 -0.20
CA GLN A 99 -3.14 10.47 -0.82
C GLN A 99 -3.58 9.99 -2.21
N VAL A 100 -2.61 9.75 -3.07
CA VAL A 100 -2.84 8.93 -4.27
C VAL A 100 -3.27 7.54 -3.78
N PRO A 101 -4.43 7.00 -4.21
CA PRO A 101 -4.83 5.67 -3.79
C PRO A 101 -3.79 4.65 -4.26
N THR A 102 -3.20 3.92 -3.33
CA THR A 102 -2.08 3.00 -3.59
C THR A 102 -2.34 1.66 -2.94
N ILE A 103 -2.08 0.58 -3.67
CA ILE A 103 -2.06 -0.79 -3.14
C ILE A 103 -0.74 -1.47 -3.47
N LEU A 104 -0.41 -2.51 -2.71
CA LEU A 104 0.57 -3.50 -3.13
C LEU A 104 -0.20 -4.75 -3.56
N PHE A 105 0.01 -5.17 -4.79
CA PHE A 105 -0.47 -6.45 -5.30
C PHE A 105 0.70 -7.42 -5.37
N GLY A 106 0.51 -8.65 -4.92
CA GLY A 106 1.53 -9.68 -5.04
C GLY A 106 0.95 -11.09 -5.10
N THR A 107 1.79 -12.02 -5.52
CA THR A 107 1.51 -13.45 -5.60
C THR A 107 2.59 -14.19 -4.82
N THR A 108 2.16 -14.99 -3.85
CA THR A 108 3.07 -15.85 -3.06
C THR A 108 3.59 -17.02 -3.90
N LYS A 109 4.64 -17.72 -3.42
CA LYS A 109 5.13 -18.96 -4.05
C LYS A 109 4.08 -20.05 -4.26
N LEU A 110 3.05 -20.08 -3.42
CA LEU A 110 1.95 -21.03 -3.54
C LEU A 110 0.87 -20.54 -4.53
N PHE A 111 1.21 -19.60 -5.41
CA PHE A 111 0.33 -18.99 -6.41
C PHE A 111 -0.91 -18.32 -5.83
N GLN A 112 -0.85 -17.93 -4.56
CA GLN A 112 -1.93 -17.25 -3.89
C GLN A 112 -1.73 -15.74 -4.01
N SER A 113 -2.65 -15.07 -4.71
CA SER A 113 -2.65 -13.61 -4.84
C SER A 113 -3.13 -12.93 -3.57
N PHE A 114 -2.57 -11.76 -3.28
CA PHE A 114 -2.98 -10.89 -2.19
C PHE A 114 -2.92 -9.41 -2.59
N ILE A 115 -3.69 -8.60 -1.88
CA ILE A 115 -3.66 -7.14 -1.97
C ILE A 115 -3.43 -6.58 -0.57
N MET A 116 -2.42 -5.72 -0.43
CA MET A 116 -2.27 -4.87 0.74
C MET A 116 -2.81 -3.46 0.46
N ILE A 117 -3.52 -2.90 1.43
CA ILE A 117 -4.06 -1.55 1.37
C ILE A 117 -3.96 -0.88 2.74
N SER A 118 -3.62 0.41 2.77
CA SER A 118 -3.70 1.20 3.99
C SER A 118 -5.14 1.46 4.39
N ASN A 119 -5.42 1.33 5.68
CA ASN A 119 -6.72 1.60 6.26
C ASN A 119 -6.58 2.26 7.63
N ILE A 120 -7.67 2.81 8.17
CA ILE A 120 -7.72 3.38 9.51
C ILE A 120 -8.54 2.46 10.40
N ARG A 121 -7.95 1.99 11.50
CA ARG A 121 -8.65 1.22 12.54
C ARG A 121 -8.21 1.71 13.91
N HIS A 122 -9.16 1.89 14.81
CA HIS A 122 -8.90 2.42 16.17
C HIS A 122 -8.02 3.68 16.18
N ASN A 123 -8.27 4.61 15.25
CA ASN A 123 -7.51 5.85 15.11
C ASN A 123 -6.01 5.66 14.80
N GLN A 124 -5.64 4.55 14.16
CA GLN A 124 -4.29 4.26 13.71
C GLN A 124 -4.28 3.81 12.25
N ILE A 125 -3.22 4.14 11.52
CA ILE A 125 -2.99 3.62 10.16
C ILE A 125 -2.49 2.18 10.26
N VAL A 126 -3.29 1.26 9.70
CA VAL A 126 -2.99 -0.17 9.60
C VAL A 126 -2.83 -0.56 8.13
N LEU A 127 -2.23 -1.72 7.88
CA LEU A 127 -2.27 -2.33 6.55
C LEU A 127 -3.22 -3.52 6.56
N ASP A 128 -4.32 -3.42 5.85
CA ASP A 128 -5.17 -4.56 5.59
C ASP A 128 -4.55 -5.40 4.47
N ILE A 129 -4.60 -6.73 4.62
CA ILE A 129 -4.06 -7.72 3.71
C ILE A 129 -5.20 -8.65 3.35
N HIS A 130 -5.58 -8.66 2.08
CA HIS A 130 -6.70 -9.44 1.58
C HIS A 130 -6.19 -10.49 0.59
N PHE A 131 -6.48 -11.76 0.88
CA PHE A 131 -6.08 -12.88 0.04
C PHE A 131 -7.21 -13.30 -0.91
N GLN A 132 -6.83 -13.84 -2.07
CA GLN A 132 -7.76 -14.35 -3.08
C GLN A 132 -8.66 -15.48 -2.54
N ASN A 133 -8.19 -16.27 -1.57
CA ASN A 133 -8.98 -17.32 -0.91
C ASN A 133 -10.05 -16.78 0.07
N GLY A 134 -10.22 -15.47 0.15
CA GLY A 134 -11.22 -14.80 0.99
C GLY A 134 -10.76 -14.51 2.42
N GLN A 135 -9.56 -14.95 2.83
CA GLN A 135 -8.99 -14.59 4.12
C GLN A 135 -8.51 -13.14 4.13
N SER A 136 -8.58 -12.50 5.29
CA SER A 136 -8.13 -11.12 5.45
C SER A 136 -7.54 -10.89 6.84
N TYR A 137 -6.53 -10.03 6.88
CA TYR A 137 -5.77 -9.71 8.07
C TYR A 137 -5.48 -8.21 8.08
N TYR A 138 -5.08 -7.68 9.23
CA TYR A 138 -4.46 -6.36 9.28
C TYR A 138 -3.16 -6.42 10.07
N TYR A 139 -2.19 -5.63 9.64
CA TYR A 139 -0.88 -5.48 10.24
C TYR A 139 -0.76 -4.09 10.87
N VAL A 140 -0.36 -4.06 12.15
CA VAL A 140 -0.10 -2.85 12.92
C VAL A 140 0.96 -3.16 13.98
N GLU A 141 1.91 -2.25 14.22
CA GLU A 141 2.92 -2.37 15.29
C GLU A 141 3.61 -3.75 15.35
N ASN A 142 4.09 -4.27 14.22
CA ASN A 142 4.74 -5.59 14.11
C ASN A 142 3.86 -6.80 14.47
N LYS A 143 2.54 -6.61 14.59
CA LYS A 143 1.56 -7.64 14.90
C LYS A 143 0.56 -7.78 13.77
N VAL A 144 0.11 -9.01 13.56
CA VAL A 144 -0.94 -9.35 12.59
C VAL A 144 -2.17 -9.86 13.31
N TYR A 145 -3.32 -9.38 12.87
CA TYR A 145 -4.62 -9.71 13.42
C TYR A 145 -5.56 -10.15 12.31
N LYS A 146 -6.41 -11.14 12.58
CA LYS A 146 -7.40 -11.62 11.61
C LYS A 146 -8.57 -10.65 11.50
N LEU A 147 -8.97 -10.32 10.27
CA LEU A 147 -10.19 -9.56 10.00
C LEU A 147 -11.40 -10.49 9.89
N LYS A 148 -12.56 -10.00 10.33
CA LYS A 148 -13.85 -10.68 10.13
C LYS A 148 -14.41 -10.44 8.71
N GLU A 149 -14.02 -9.34 8.09
CA GLU A 149 -14.35 -9.01 6.70
C GLU A 149 -13.76 -10.08 5.78
N LYS A 150 -14.61 -10.70 4.94
CA LYS A 150 -14.19 -11.68 3.94
C LYS A 150 -14.38 -11.12 2.54
N ASN A 151 -13.68 -11.72 1.57
CA ASN A 151 -13.90 -11.51 0.13
C ASN A 151 -13.69 -10.06 -0.36
N GLN A 152 -12.85 -9.27 0.31
CA GLN A 152 -12.52 -7.90 -0.14
C GLN A 152 -11.55 -7.88 -1.33
N PHE A 153 -10.81 -8.98 -1.57
CA PHE A 153 -9.84 -9.09 -2.65
C PHE A 153 -10.44 -8.73 -4.01
N SER A 154 -11.53 -9.40 -4.43
CA SER A 154 -12.15 -9.15 -5.74
C SER A 154 -12.68 -7.73 -5.90
N LYS A 155 -13.14 -7.10 -4.81
CA LYS A 155 -13.60 -5.70 -4.81
C LYS A 155 -12.44 -4.75 -5.06
N LEU A 156 -11.31 -4.95 -4.38
CA LEU A 156 -10.10 -4.14 -4.57
C LEU A 156 -9.46 -4.37 -5.94
N TYR A 157 -9.40 -5.62 -6.38
CA TYR A 157 -8.87 -6.02 -7.69
C TYR A 157 -9.55 -5.24 -8.82
N LYS A 158 -10.90 -5.21 -8.80
CA LYS A 158 -11.71 -4.41 -9.74
C LYS A 158 -11.51 -2.90 -9.56
N LYS A 159 -11.47 -2.41 -8.31
CA LYS A 159 -11.29 -0.97 -8.01
C LYS A 159 -10.00 -0.41 -8.59
N PHE A 160 -8.94 -1.21 -8.67
CA PHE A 160 -7.64 -0.84 -9.22
C PHE A 160 -7.42 -1.28 -10.67
N ASN A 161 -8.48 -1.77 -11.35
CA ASN A 161 -8.45 -2.17 -12.75
C ASN A 161 -7.33 -3.17 -13.10
N LEU A 162 -7.01 -4.11 -12.19
CA LEU A 162 -5.93 -5.07 -12.38
C LEU A 162 -6.24 -6.12 -13.47
N ASP A 163 -7.48 -6.21 -13.94
CA ASP A 163 -7.93 -7.07 -15.04
C ASP A 163 -7.42 -6.60 -16.42
N LYS A 164 -7.03 -5.33 -16.57
CA LYS A 164 -6.60 -4.79 -17.87
C LYS A 164 -5.10 -5.00 -18.05
N GLU A 165 -4.74 -5.94 -18.91
CA GLU A 165 -3.43 -5.90 -19.58
C GLU A 165 -3.38 -4.63 -20.44
N GLY A 166 -2.29 -3.87 -20.30
CA GLY A 166 -2.03 -2.64 -21.04
C GLY A 166 -1.40 -2.93 -22.39
#